data_AF-A0A8X6MAN7-F1
#
_entry.id   AF-A0A8X6MAN7-F1
#
_cell.length_a   1.000
_cell.length_b   1.000
_cell.length_c   1.000
_cell.angle_alpha   90.00
_cell.angle_beta   90.00
_cell.angle_gamma   90.00
#
_symmetry.space_group_name_H-M   'P 1'
#
loop_
_entity.id
_entity.type
_entity.pdbx_description
1 polymer ?
#
loop_
_entity_poly.entity_id
_entity_poly.type
_entity_poly.pdbx_seq_one_letter_code
_entity_poly.pdbx_strand_id
1 'polypeptide(L)'
;MQMFTVLSQEKSTSPYFQGVYSRDTFPSLQENMCAIVNSDDSSQPETPWLALFVDDKRELEFYDSFGQPPVFYTGVQNLSNR
;
A
#
# COMPACT_ATOMS: atom_id res chain seq x y z
N MET A 1 -3.55 -9.61 9.89
CA MET A 1 -3.75 -9.06 11.26
C MET A 1 -2.45 -8.53 11.89
N GLN A 2 -1.33 -9.27 11.85
CA GLN A 2 -0.07 -8.85 12.50
C GLN A 2 0.52 -7.52 11.97
N MET A 3 0.57 -7.31 10.64
CA MET A 3 1.08 -6.06 10.05
C MET A 3 0.29 -4.83 10.52
N PHE A 4 -1.04 -4.96 10.55
CA PHE A 4 -1.91 -3.90 11.04
C PHE A 4 -1.57 -3.50 12.47
N THR A 5 -1.40 -4.49 13.35
CA THR A 5 -1.04 -4.24 14.76
C THR A 5 0.29 -3.54 14.91
N VAL A 6 1.34 -3.98 14.21
CA VAL A 6 2.68 -3.39 14.33
C VAL A 6 2.67 -1.93 13.82
N LEU A 7 2.11 -1.69 12.64
CA LEU A 7 2.16 -0.36 12.00
C LEU A 7 1.22 0.65 12.65
N SER A 8 0.13 0.20 13.26
CA SER A 8 -0.77 1.08 14.03
C SER A 8 -0.22 1.47 15.41
N GLN A 9 0.78 0.75 15.93
CA GLN A 9 1.38 1.00 17.25
C GLN A 9 2.76 1.68 17.16
N GLU A 10 3.42 1.61 16.01
CA GLU A 10 4.70 2.27 15.80
C GLU A 10 4.52 3.78 15.66
N LYS A 11 5.37 4.55 16.36
CA LYS A 11 5.22 5.99 16.55
C LYS A 11 5.36 6.78 15.24
N SER A 12 6.20 6.30 14.34
CA SER A 12 6.54 6.95 13.07
C SER A 12 5.52 6.65 11.97
N THR A 13 4.88 5.47 11.99
CA THR A 13 3.89 5.07 10.97
C THR A 13 2.45 5.32 11.40
N SER A 14 2.12 5.18 12.68
CA SER A 14 0.73 5.28 13.16
C SER A 14 0.00 6.57 12.79
N PRO A 15 0.63 7.76 12.67
CA PRO A 15 -0.06 8.96 12.21
C PRO A 15 -0.52 8.91 10.75
N TYR A 16 0.14 8.07 9.94
CA TYR A 16 -0.07 7.99 8.49
C TYR A 16 -0.72 6.66 8.08
N PHE A 17 -0.66 5.64 8.91
CA PHE A 17 -1.05 4.28 8.56
C PHE A 17 -2.57 4.13 8.49
N GLN A 18 -3.07 3.92 7.27
CA GLN A 18 -4.50 3.77 6.99
C GLN A 18 -4.97 2.32 7.13
N GLY A 19 -4.11 1.35 6.83
CA GLY A 19 -4.44 -0.06 7.04
C GLY A 19 -3.78 -1.02 6.06
N VAL A 20 -4.38 -2.21 6.03
CA VAL A 20 -3.99 -3.31 5.15
C VAL A 20 -5.16 -3.63 4.24
N TYR A 21 -4.92 -3.64 2.93
CA TYR A 21 -5.95 -3.80 1.91
C TYR A 21 -5.55 -4.86 0.89
N SER A 22 -6.53 -5.39 0.18
CA SER A 22 -6.32 -6.04 -1.11
C SER A 22 -6.42 -5.01 -2.23
N ARG A 23 -5.95 -5.33 -3.43
CA ARG A 23 -5.94 -4.39 -4.58
C ARG A 23 -7.33 -3.81 -4.88
N ASP A 24 -8.36 -4.64 -4.79
CA ASP A 24 -9.77 -4.30 -5.07
C ASP A 24 -10.46 -3.54 -3.92
N THR A 25 -9.91 -3.58 -2.70
CA THR A 25 -10.49 -2.91 -1.52
C THR A 25 -9.73 -1.66 -1.10
N PHE A 26 -8.62 -1.35 -1.78
CA PHE A 26 -7.80 -0.20 -1.49
C PHE A 26 -8.54 1.11 -1.83
N PRO A 27 -8.63 2.07 -0.89
CA PRO A 27 -9.28 3.35 -1.13
C PRO A 27 -8.46 4.23 -2.09
N SER A 28 -9.01 5.38 -2.49
CA SER A 28 -8.25 6.39 -3.22
C SER A 28 -7.05 6.89 -2.41
N LEU A 29 -5.96 7.26 -3.08
CA LEU A 29 -4.79 7.86 -2.43
C LEU A 29 -5.17 9.17 -1.73
N GLN A 30 -4.62 9.35 -0.54
CA GLN A 30 -4.72 10.57 0.26
C GLN A 30 -3.31 11.08 0.52
N GLU A 31 -3.16 12.38 0.72
CA GLU A 31 -1.88 12.94 1.17
C GLU A 31 -1.52 12.45 2.58
N ASN A 32 -0.23 12.34 2.87
CA ASN A 32 0.28 11.90 4.18
C ASN A 32 -0.34 10.55 4.64
N MET A 33 -0.29 9.53 3.78
CA MET A 33 -0.79 8.21 4.12
C MET A 33 0.26 7.12 3.88
N CYS A 34 0.22 6.05 4.67
CA CYS A 34 0.83 4.78 4.30
C CYS A 34 -0.16 3.64 4.41
N ALA A 35 0.04 2.62 3.59
CA ALA A 35 -0.79 1.43 3.58
C ALA A 35 0.02 0.21 3.13
N ILE A 36 -0.41 -0.96 3.56
CA ILE A 36 0.04 -2.23 3.00
C ILE A 36 -1.04 -2.74 2.07
N VAL A 37 -0.67 -3.09 0.84
CA VAL A 37 -1.60 -3.54 -0.19
C VAL A 37 -1.15 -4.89 -0.72
N ASN A 38 -2.05 -5.86 -0.73
CA ASN A 38 -1.83 -7.10 -1.47
C ASN A 38 -2.01 -6.81 -2.97
N SER A 39 -1.09 -7.31 -3.81
CA SER A 39 -1.19 -7.06 -5.25
C SER A 39 -2.34 -7.80 -5.95
N ASP A 40 -2.89 -8.86 -5.34
CA ASP A 40 -4.10 -9.50 -5.83
C ASP A 40 -5.37 -8.95 -5.17
N ASP A 41 -6.49 -9.31 -5.80
CA ASP A 41 -7.82 -9.04 -5.28
C ASP A 41 -8.12 -9.95 -4.09
N SER A 42 -9.07 -9.53 -3.25
CA SER A 42 -9.49 -10.22 -2.02
C SER A 42 -9.91 -11.70 -2.20
N SER A 43 -10.24 -12.10 -3.44
CA SER A 43 -10.67 -13.45 -3.80
C SER A 43 -9.51 -14.41 -4.15
N GLN A 44 -8.29 -13.90 -4.28
CA GLN A 44 -7.10 -14.68 -4.67
C GLN A 44 -6.23 -14.96 -3.44
N PRO A 45 -5.66 -16.17 -3.33
CA PRO A 45 -5.02 -16.58 -2.08
C PRO A 45 -3.59 -16.07 -1.90
N GLU A 46 -2.80 -15.74 -2.94
CA GLU A 46 -1.34 -15.60 -2.78
C GLU A 46 -0.63 -14.64 -3.75
N THR A 47 -0.10 -13.54 -3.20
CA THR A 47 0.79 -12.59 -3.90
C THR A 47 1.58 -11.73 -2.91
N PRO A 48 2.61 -10.98 -3.37
CA PRO A 48 3.44 -10.18 -2.49
C PRO A 48 2.66 -9.00 -1.89
N TRP A 49 3.03 -8.67 -0.66
CA TRP A 49 2.60 -7.46 0.03
C TRP A 49 3.44 -6.29 -0.44
N LEU A 50 2.75 -5.20 -0.78
CA LEU A 50 3.33 -3.96 -1.26
C LEU A 50 3.16 -2.90 -0.16
N ALA A 51 4.18 -2.09 0.07
CA ALA A 51 4.06 -0.92 0.94
C ALA A 51 3.95 0.34 0.08
N LEU A 52 2.95 1.15 0.39
CA LEU A 52 2.69 2.43 -0.25
C LEU A 52 2.84 3.54 0.78
N PHE A 53 3.46 4.64 0.38
CA PHE A 53 3.47 5.90 1.12
C PHE A 53 3.19 7.06 0.17
N VAL A 54 2.34 7.99 0.60
CA VAL A 54 2.05 9.21 -0.13
C VAL A 54 2.45 10.37 0.76
N ASP A 55 3.33 11.22 0.25
CA ASP A 55 3.82 12.38 0.96
C ASP A 55 2.82 13.56 0.95
N ASP A 56 3.26 14.70 1.47
CA ASP A 56 2.48 15.94 1.51
C ASP A 56 2.35 16.62 0.13
N LYS A 57 3.14 16.19 -0.86
CA LYS A 57 3.10 16.65 -2.25
C LYS A 57 2.31 15.72 -3.15
N ARG A 58 1.73 14.65 -2.60
CA ARG A 58 1.02 13.59 -3.32
C ARG A 58 1.93 12.78 -4.25
N GLU A 59 3.22 12.70 -3.93
CA GLU A 59 4.12 11.76 -4.57
C GLU A 59 3.97 10.37 -3.93
N LEU A 60 3.79 9.35 -4.78
CA LEU A 60 3.64 7.97 -4.34
C LEU A 60 5.02 7.30 -4.28
N GLU A 61 5.43 6.92 -3.09
CA GLU A 61 6.50 5.97 -2.86
C GLU A 61 5.95 4.55 -2.82
N PHE A 62 6.65 3.66 -3.52
CA PHE A 62 6.30 2.27 -3.70
C PHE A 62 7.46 1.39 -3.25
N TYR A 63 7.16 0.39 -2.43
CA TYR A 63 8.14 -0.60 -1.99
C TYR A 63 7.62 -2.02 -2.19
N ASP A 64 8.41 -2.81 -2.91
CA ASP A 64 8.33 -4.26 -2.98
C ASP A 64 9.66 -4.84 -2.48
N SER A 65 9.57 -5.81 -1.57
CA SER A 65 10.72 -6.50 -0.98
C SER A 65 11.58 -7.28 -1.99
N PHE A 66 11.04 -7.64 -3.15
CA PHE A 66 11.79 -8.30 -4.22
C PHE A 66 12.41 -7.30 -5.22
N GLY A 67 12.22 -6.00 -5.00
CA GLY A 67 12.74 -4.95 -5.87
C GLY A 67 12.04 -4.86 -7.23
N GLN A 68 10.83 -5.42 -7.36
CA GLN A 68 10.09 -5.30 -8.61
C GLN A 68 9.57 -3.87 -8.79
N PRO A 69 9.72 -3.29 -9.99
CA PRO A 69 9.17 -1.98 -10.28
C PRO A 69 7.63 -2.03 -10.36
N PRO A 70 6.92 -0.90 -10.15
CA PRO A 70 5.45 -0.86 -10.21
C PRO A 70 4.82 -1.41 -11.50
N VAL A 71 5.54 -1.34 -12.63
CA VAL A 71 5.11 -1.90 -13.93
C VAL A 71 4.89 -3.42 -13.90
N PHE A 72 5.48 -4.11 -12.92
CA PHE A 72 5.32 -5.55 -12.73
C PHE A 72 3.91 -5.93 -12.25
N TYR A 73 3.17 -4.98 -11.66
CA TYR A 73 1.85 -5.22 -11.08
C TYR A 73 0.76 -4.59 -11.94
N THR A 74 -0.11 -5.43 -12.50
CA THR A 74 -1.30 -4.97 -13.22
C THR A 74 -2.23 -4.21 -12.25
N GLY A 75 -2.59 -2.98 -12.62
CA GLY A 75 -3.48 -2.11 -11.83
C GLY A 75 -2.79 -1.14 -10.85
N VAL A 76 -1.52 -1.35 -10.48
CA VAL A 76 -0.78 -0.42 -9.59
C VAL A 76 -0.46 0.91 -10.29
N GLN A 77 -0.29 0.91 -11.61
CA GLN A 77 -0.17 2.14 -12.42
C GLN A 77 -1.42 3.05 -12.35
N ASN A 78 -2.57 2.50 -11.93
CA ASN A 78 -3.79 3.29 -11.74
C ASN A 78 -3.89 3.89 -10.33
N LEU A 79 -2.99 3.54 -9.41
CA LEU A 79 -2.96 4.14 -8.07
C LEU A 79 -2.33 5.54 -8.12
N SER A 80 -1.29 5.75 -8.94
CA SER A 80 -0.65 7.06 -9.10
C SER A 80 -1.47 8.09 -9.90
N ASN A 81 -2.60 7.69 -10.50
CA ASN A 81 -3.41 8.52 -11.41
C ASN A 81 -4.87 8.73 -10.92
N ARG A 82 -5.18 8.42 -9.66
CA ARG A 82 -6.52 8.60 -9.06
C ARG A 82 -6.52 9.56 -7.89
#